data_AF-A0A3L6N869-F1
#
_entry.id   AF-A0A3L6N869-F1
#
_cell.length_a   1.000
_cell.length_b   1.000
_cell.length_c   1.000
_cell.angle_alpha   90.00
_cell.angle_beta   90.00
_cell.angle_gamma   90.00
#
_symmetry.space_group_name_H-M   'P 1'
#
loop_
_entity.id
_entity.type
_entity.pdbx_description
1 polymer ?
#
loop_
_entity_poly.entity_id
_entity_poly.type
_entity_poly.pdbx_seq_one_letter_code
_entity_poly.pdbx_strand_id
1 'polypeptide(L)'
;MAETEKPEARLDGLGIFWIIWTFVWTFIVAGGMVFLWRRRDMPMLRIRDLPVSFAAIILLHIYWGAIQTGYVYFPLFTPEGEFWIMSLYFPFGIALFHASNSRFLHVAKQQKELFASDEKMPSKSRVRPGSLLGRFQALDYSKKILVTVGLGMVVQFILTIIMWCLSKKFHPSWGVPGTEVHPGSEEYRKSQVGKGWEWWPSVFWQFLWAWIVAPYILWQARGVNDTQGWRTQTVACCIANLHATPMWLIALYVPAMAPVNYYWIPPQWLAISIMAIEIFTIFWPCWEVIQHQNLRQETLDSIAQWQLNKSAGTNGARSVATGSTTVAPSALTSWSKDGSVKSSASGESILTMEALEYVLERNPEPLQKFSALRDFSGENIAFLRAVAEWKSSLPPSVRDPEKIKEPSVQELVRERFNSALRIYTGFISSRDAEFQINLSSQQQRRLEGVFESSARILYGDKKQVDPALPFETFQMTTSPTKVKSSAASSHGSETGIMAADSVADAGYMSDKAMYWGDIPEGFDATIFDDSEKHIKYLVLTNTWPKFVKDRRCSIDSNDTLEEGNGISMAK
;
A
#
# COMPACT_ATOMS: atom_id res chain seq x y z
N MET A 1 11.26 -36.60 -52.06
CA MET A 1 11.02 -35.16 -51.79
C MET A 1 9.76 -35.11 -50.97
N ALA A 2 9.88 -35.01 -49.65
CA ALA A 2 8.73 -34.69 -48.81
C ALA A 2 8.45 -33.20 -49.02
N GLU A 3 7.23 -32.87 -49.41
CA GLU A 3 6.76 -31.49 -49.46
C GLU A 3 6.98 -30.89 -48.06
N THR A 4 7.86 -29.90 -47.97
CA THR A 4 7.96 -29.02 -46.81
C THR A 4 6.65 -28.25 -46.73
N GLU A 5 5.68 -28.79 -45.97
CA GLU A 5 4.45 -28.08 -45.62
C GLU A 5 4.83 -26.69 -45.11
N LYS A 6 4.22 -25.66 -45.70
CA LYS A 6 4.42 -24.30 -45.23
C LYS A 6 3.96 -24.22 -43.78
N PRO A 7 4.67 -23.49 -42.91
CA PRO A 7 4.20 -23.28 -41.56
C PRO A 7 2.84 -22.56 -41.62
N GLU A 8 1.82 -23.18 -41.01
CA GLU A 8 0.45 -22.64 -40.94
C GLU A 8 0.03 -22.49 -39.47
N ALA A 9 -0.86 -21.53 -39.21
CA ALA A 9 -1.46 -21.36 -37.89
C ALA A 9 -2.36 -22.54 -37.54
N ARG A 10 -2.30 -23.01 -36.29
CA ARG A 10 -3.22 -24.05 -35.80
C ARG A 10 -4.56 -23.43 -35.41
N LEU A 11 -5.50 -23.40 -36.35
CA LEU A 11 -6.86 -22.88 -36.16
C LEU A 11 -7.90 -24.01 -36.02
N ASP A 12 -7.48 -25.14 -35.47
CA ASP A 12 -8.36 -26.23 -35.08
C ASP A 12 -9.22 -25.83 -33.86
N GLY A 13 -10.11 -26.72 -33.43
CA GLY A 13 -11.01 -26.44 -32.29
C GLY A 13 -10.25 -26.04 -31.01
N LEU A 14 -9.06 -26.60 -30.78
CA LEU A 14 -8.21 -26.26 -29.65
C LEU A 14 -7.60 -24.84 -29.81
N GLY A 15 -7.09 -24.51 -31.00
CA GLY A 15 -6.60 -23.16 -31.28
C GLY A 15 -7.68 -22.09 -31.10
N ILE A 16 -8.90 -22.34 -31.59
CA ILE A 16 -10.06 -21.44 -31.41
C ILE A 16 -10.39 -21.27 -29.93
N PHE A 17 -10.38 -22.36 -29.15
CA PHE A 17 -10.61 -22.30 -27.71
C PHE A 17 -9.61 -21.35 -27.02
N TRP A 18 -8.30 -21.52 -27.30
CA TRP A 18 -7.27 -20.68 -26.69
C TRP A 18 -7.41 -19.20 -27.05
N ILE A 19 -7.75 -18.88 -28.30
CA ILE A 19 -8.02 -17.50 -28.73
C ILE A 19 -9.20 -16.92 -27.97
N ILE A 20 -10.34 -17.61 -27.95
CA ILE A 20 -11.56 -17.15 -27.27
C ILE A 20 -11.28 -16.97 -25.78
N TRP A 21 -10.60 -17.94 -25.15
CA TRP A 21 -10.24 -17.88 -23.75
C TRP A 21 -9.38 -16.66 -23.42
N THR A 22 -8.35 -16.41 -24.23
CA THR A 22 -7.50 -15.22 -24.08
C THR A 22 -8.33 -13.94 -24.18
N PHE A 23 -9.19 -13.79 -25.20
CA PHE A 23 -10.05 -12.62 -25.33
C PHE A 23 -10.98 -12.42 -24.14
N VAL A 24 -11.71 -13.47 -23.74
CA VAL A 24 -12.65 -13.40 -22.61
C VAL A 24 -11.93 -12.98 -21.34
N TRP A 25 -10.80 -13.62 -21.03
CA TRP A 25 -10.03 -13.30 -19.83
C TRP A 25 -9.48 -11.87 -19.86
N THR A 26 -8.97 -11.41 -21.01
CA THR A 26 -8.52 -10.03 -21.18
C THR A 26 -9.62 -9.01 -20.87
N PHE A 27 -10.85 -9.23 -21.36
CA PHE A 27 -11.96 -8.33 -21.06
C PHE A 27 -12.35 -8.34 -19.58
N ILE A 28 -12.30 -9.50 -18.92
CA ILE A 28 -12.60 -9.61 -17.48
C ILE A 28 -11.53 -8.86 -16.66
N VAL A 29 -10.25 -9.08 -16.94
CA VAL A 29 -9.13 -8.38 -16.25
C VAL A 29 -9.21 -6.87 -16.48
N ALA A 30 -9.39 -6.45 -17.73
CA ALA A 30 -9.53 -5.03 -18.07
C ALA A 30 -10.75 -4.39 -17.36
N GLY A 31 -11.88 -5.09 -17.32
CA GLY A 31 -13.08 -4.65 -16.59
C GLY A 31 -12.82 -4.45 -15.10
N GLY A 32 -12.10 -5.38 -14.47
CA GLY A 32 -11.67 -5.26 -13.07
C GLY A 32 -10.74 -4.07 -12.84
N MET A 33 -9.73 -3.89 -13.70
CA MET A 33 -8.83 -2.73 -13.63
C MET A 33 -9.57 -1.40 -13.78
N VAL A 34 -10.52 -1.30 -14.70
CA VAL A 34 -11.37 -0.11 -14.89
C VAL A 34 -12.24 0.15 -13.65
N PHE A 35 -12.82 -0.89 -13.06
CA PHE A 35 -13.60 -0.77 -11.83
C PHE A 35 -12.76 -0.18 -10.68
N LEU A 36 -11.56 -0.73 -10.46
CA LEU A 36 -10.63 -0.23 -9.43
C LEU A 36 -10.17 1.19 -9.72
N TRP A 37 -9.84 1.50 -10.97
CA TRP A 37 -9.41 2.85 -11.38
C TRP A 37 -10.47 3.90 -11.10
N ARG A 38 -11.74 3.61 -11.41
CA ARG A 38 -12.87 4.52 -11.13
C ARG A 38 -13.09 4.77 -9.63
N ARG A 39 -12.57 3.90 -8.76
CA ARG A 39 -12.71 4.00 -7.31
C ARG A 39 -11.39 4.27 -6.59
N ARG A 40 -10.33 4.65 -7.33
CA ARG A 40 -8.96 4.86 -6.83
C ARG A 40 -8.85 5.84 -5.66
N ASP A 41 -9.82 6.75 -5.52
CA ASP A 41 -9.85 7.76 -4.45
C ASP A 41 -10.18 7.14 -3.08
N MET A 42 -10.60 5.88 -3.03
CA MET A 42 -10.79 5.15 -1.77
C MET A 42 -9.45 4.95 -1.04
N PRO A 43 -9.36 5.26 0.27
CA PRO A 43 -8.13 5.12 1.04
C PRO A 43 -7.48 3.73 0.91
N MET A 44 -8.27 2.66 0.95
CA MET A 44 -7.77 1.27 0.82
C MET A 44 -7.07 0.99 -0.52
N LEU A 45 -7.49 1.65 -1.60
CA LEU A 45 -6.89 1.46 -2.93
C LEU A 45 -5.71 2.40 -3.13
N ARG A 46 -5.79 3.59 -2.54
CA ARG A 46 -4.77 4.62 -2.62
C ARG A 46 -3.44 4.19 -2.00
N ILE A 47 -3.47 3.46 -0.88
CA ILE A 47 -2.26 2.95 -0.22
C ILE A 47 -1.54 1.92 -1.12
N ARG A 48 -2.29 1.18 -1.96
CA ARG A 48 -1.78 0.11 -2.83
C ARG A 48 -1.06 0.59 -4.09
N ASP A 49 -1.24 1.85 -4.48
CA ASP A 49 -0.64 2.45 -5.69
C ASP A 49 -0.94 1.65 -6.97
N LEU A 50 -2.19 1.81 -7.41
CA LEU A 50 -2.73 1.14 -8.58
C LEU A 50 -1.87 1.30 -9.85
N PRO A 51 -1.26 2.45 -10.18
CA PRO A 51 -0.42 2.59 -11.37
C PRO A 51 0.70 1.54 -11.50
N VAL A 52 1.49 1.33 -10.43
CA VAL A 52 2.59 0.35 -10.44
C VAL A 52 2.05 -1.07 -10.51
N SER A 53 0.97 -1.36 -9.78
CA SER A 53 0.30 -2.66 -9.82
C SER A 53 -0.24 -2.95 -11.22
N PHE A 54 -0.90 -1.99 -11.86
CA PHE A 54 -1.44 -2.12 -13.21
C PHE A 54 -0.34 -2.27 -14.25
N ALA A 55 0.76 -1.54 -14.15
CA ALA A 55 1.91 -1.73 -15.03
C ALA A 55 2.47 -3.16 -14.94
N ALA A 56 2.56 -3.71 -13.72
CA ALA A 56 2.96 -5.09 -13.51
C ALA A 56 1.97 -6.08 -14.16
N ILE A 57 0.67 -5.91 -13.90
CA ILE A 57 -0.38 -6.78 -14.43
C ILE A 57 -0.47 -6.69 -15.94
N ILE A 58 -0.35 -5.52 -16.56
CA ILE A 58 -0.36 -5.37 -18.02
C ILE A 58 0.79 -6.15 -18.65
N LEU A 59 2.01 -6.04 -18.12
CA LEU A 59 3.16 -6.80 -18.64
C LEU A 59 2.97 -8.31 -18.48
N LEU A 60 2.52 -8.75 -17.30
CA LEU A 60 2.23 -10.16 -17.05
C LEU A 60 1.09 -10.67 -17.94
N HIS A 61 0.06 -9.86 -18.18
CA HIS A 61 -1.09 -10.21 -18.99
C HIS A 61 -0.75 -10.29 -20.49
N ILE A 62 0.09 -9.38 -20.99
CA ILE A 62 0.62 -9.45 -22.37
C ILE A 62 1.41 -10.75 -22.55
N TYR A 63 2.26 -11.08 -21.58
CA TYR A 63 3.00 -12.33 -21.58
C TYR A 63 2.06 -13.55 -21.51
N TRP A 64 1.05 -13.51 -20.63
CA TRP A 64 0.02 -14.55 -20.51
C TRP A 64 -0.74 -14.76 -21.82
N GLY A 65 -1.18 -13.69 -22.47
CA GLY A 65 -1.88 -13.76 -23.75
C GLY A 65 -1.00 -14.38 -24.86
N ALA A 66 0.28 -14.01 -24.89
CA ALA A 66 1.25 -14.60 -25.81
C ALA A 66 1.37 -16.13 -25.57
N ILE A 67 1.60 -16.58 -24.34
CA ILE A 67 1.74 -18.03 -24.08
C ILE A 67 0.43 -18.81 -24.26
N GLN A 68 -0.74 -18.23 -23.98
CA GLN A 68 -2.01 -18.92 -24.22
C GLN A 68 -2.31 -19.09 -25.71
N THR A 69 -1.98 -18.09 -26.52
CA THR A 69 -2.14 -18.19 -27.98
C THR A 69 -0.94 -18.85 -28.67
N GLY A 70 0.11 -19.20 -27.92
CA GLY A 70 1.33 -19.81 -28.43
C GLY A 70 1.08 -21.10 -29.23
N TYR A 71 0.11 -21.92 -28.81
CA TYR A 71 -0.30 -23.10 -29.58
C TYR A 71 -0.66 -22.77 -31.04
N VAL A 72 -1.31 -21.63 -31.27
CA VAL A 72 -1.80 -21.18 -32.58
C VAL A 72 -0.66 -20.65 -33.45
N TYR A 73 0.17 -19.77 -32.89
CA TYR A 73 1.13 -18.99 -33.67
C TYR A 73 2.58 -19.51 -33.60
N PHE A 74 2.95 -20.39 -32.67
CA PHE A 74 4.32 -20.95 -32.58
C PHE A 74 4.84 -21.59 -33.88
N PRO A 75 4.02 -22.27 -34.70
CA PRO A 75 4.49 -22.77 -36.00
C PRO A 75 4.98 -21.65 -36.95
N LEU A 76 4.44 -20.44 -36.79
CA LEU A 76 4.73 -19.26 -37.60
C LEU A 76 5.79 -18.33 -36.97
N PHE A 77 6.08 -18.50 -35.67
CA PHE A 77 6.82 -17.53 -34.90
C PHE A 77 8.33 -17.69 -35.02
N THR A 78 9.06 -16.58 -34.93
CA THR A 78 10.52 -16.62 -34.94
C THR A 78 11.06 -17.01 -33.56
N PRO A 79 12.11 -17.86 -33.50
CA PRO A 79 12.82 -18.18 -32.25
C PRO A 79 13.29 -16.96 -31.46
N GLU A 80 13.67 -15.89 -32.18
CA GLU A 80 14.11 -14.62 -31.60
C GLU A 80 12.97 -13.91 -30.87
N GLY A 81 11.78 -13.85 -31.49
CA GLY A 81 10.61 -13.24 -30.88
C GLY A 81 10.23 -13.92 -29.57
N GLU A 82 10.30 -15.26 -29.53
CA GLU A 82 10.01 -16.04 -28.32
C GLU A 82 11.00 -15.67 -27.20
N PHE A 83 12.28 -15.62 -27.52
CA PHE A 83 13.32 -15.25 -26.57
C PHE A 83 13.11 -13.85 -25.97
N TRP A 84 12.80 -12.85 -26.79
CA TRP A 84 12.59 -11.47 -26.33
C TRP A 84 11.34 -11.31 -25.45
N ILE A 85 10.22 -11.90 -25.86
CA ILE A 85 8.96 -11.85 -25.09
C ILE A 85 9.17 -12.49 -23.71
N MET A 86 9.78 -13.68 -23.68
CA MET A 86 9.98 -14.44 -22.46
C MET A 86 11.03 -13.83 -21.53
N SER A 87 12.07 -13.21 -22.08
CA SER A 87 13.17 -12.64 -21.29
C SER A 87 12.92 -11.22 -20.79
N LEU A 88 11.87 -10.55 -21.28
CA LEU A 88 11.50 -9.19 -20.86
C LEU A 88 10.17 -9.13 -20.13
N TYR A 89 9.05 -9.50 -20.77
CA TYR A 89 7.72 -9.21 -20.22
C TYR A 89 7.47 -9.91 -18.90
N PHE A 90 7.82 -11.20 -18.81
CA PHE A 90 7.67 -11.95 -17.58
C PHE A 90 8.53 -11.40 -16.43
N PRO A 91 9.87 -11.30 -16.53
CA PRO A 91 10.69 -10.82 -15.42
C PRO A 91 10.39 -9.36 -15.06
N PHE A 92 10.06 -8.50 -16.03
CA PHE A 92 9.67 -7.11 -15.74
C PHE A 92 8.33 -7.04 -15.01
N GLY A 93 7.35 -7.83 -15.45
CA GLY A 93 6.06 -7.95 -14.78
C GLY A 93 6.21 -8.41 -13.32
N ILE A 94 6.99 -9.45 -13.07
CA ILE A 94 7.29 -9.94 -11.72
C ILE A 94 8.04 -8.90 -10.89
N ALA A 95 9.03 -8.22 -11.48
CA ALA A 95 9.81 -7.19 -10.77
C ALA A 95 8.93 -6.01 -10.32
N LEU A 96 8.05 -5.50 -11.19
CA LEU A 96 7.09 -4.45 -10.84
C LEU A 96 6.04 -4.96 -9.83
N PHE A 97 5.60 -6.21 -9.95
CA PHE A 97 4.69 -6.82 -8.98
C PHE A 97 5.31 -6.88 -7.57
N HIS A 98 6.59 -7.26 -7.47
CA HIS A 98 7.32 -7.20 -6.20
C HIS A 98 7.49 -5.77 -5.69
N ALA A 99 7.72 -4.80 -6.57
CA ALA A 99 7.77 -3.38 -6.18
C ALA A 99 6.45 -2.94 -5.53
N SER A 100 5.32 -3.29 -6.15
CA SER A 100 3.98 -3.01 -5.64
C SER A 100 3.72 -3.70 -4.29
N ASN A 101 4.05 -4.99 -4.14
CA ASN A 101 3.79 -5.73 -2.90
C ASN A 101 4.74 -5.36 -1.74
N SER A 102 5.97 -4.94 -2.02
CA SER A 102 6.93 -4.59 -0.96
C SER A 102 6.46 -3.37 -0.15
N ARG A 103 5.59 -2.54 -0.73
CA ARG A 103 4.96 -1.40 -0.04
C ARG A 103 4.12 -1.83 1.16
N PHE A 104 3.45 -2.98 1.10
CA PHE A 104 2.60 -3.50 2.17
C PHE A 104 3.37 -3.60 3.49
N LEU A 105 4.51 -4.31 3.47
CA LEU A 105 5.31 -4.53 4.67
C LEU A 105 5.88 -3.23 5.23
N HIS A 106 6.21 -2.28 4.36
CA HIS A 106 6.69 -0.98 4.78
C HIS A 106 5.62 -0.15 5.49
N VAL A 107 4.43 -0.05 4.89
CA VAL A 107 3.30 0.67 5.51
C VAL A 107 2.94 0.03 6.84
N ALA A 108 2.83 -1.30 6.90
CA ALA A 108 2.54 -2.02 8.14
C ALA A 108 3.59 -1.75 9.24
N LYS A 109 4.88 -1.75 8.88
CA LYS A 109 5.96 -1.47 9.82
C LYS A 109 5.93 -0.03 10.31
N GLN A 110 5.74 0.94 9.42
CA GLN A 110 5.69 2.36 9.80
C GLN A 110 4.46 2.70 10.65
N GLN A 111 3.28 2.19 10.29
CA GLN A 111 2.06 2.37 11.09
C GLN A 111 2.23 1.79 12.50
N LYS A 112 2.86 0.60 12.60
CA LYS A 112 3.22 0.03 13.91
C LYS A 112 4.17 0.94 14.68
N GLU A 113 5.28 1.36 14.05
CA GLU A 113 6.32 2.18 14.69
C GLU A 113 5.79 3.54 15.17
N LEU A 114 4.91 4.20 14.40
CA LEU A 114 4.42 5.54 14.72
C LEU A 114 3.22 5.55 15.67
N PHE A 115 2.36 4.54 15.61
CA PHE A 115 1.04 4.61 16.26
C PHE A 115 0.72 3.46 17.21
N ALA A 116 1.56 2.42 17.30
CA ALA A 116 1.30 1.24 18.15
C ALA A 116 2.48 0.78 19.02
N SER A 117 3.70 1.27 18.79
CA SER A 117 4.87 0.93 19.59
C SER A 117 5.01 1.84 20.82
N ASP A 118 5.20 1.25 21.99
CA ASP A 118 5.49 1.95 23.25
C ASP A 118 7.00 2.26 23.42
N GLU A 119 7.86 1.69 22.55
CA GLU A 119 9.31 1.90 22.60
C GLU A 119 9.74 3.14 21.80
N LYS A 120 10.44 4.07 22.48
CA LYS A 120 11.10 5.21 21.84
C LYS A 120 12.18 4.71 20.88
N MET A 121 12.06 5.08 19.61
CA MET A 121 12.99 4.68 18.56
C MET A 121 14.41 5.21 18.84
N PRO A 122 15.47 4.41 18.67
CA PRO A 122 16.83 4.94 18.57
C PRO A 122 16.94 5.83 17.34
N SER A 123 17.62 6.97 17.48
CA SER A 123 17.83 7.92 16.39
C SER A 123 18.39 7.22 15.16
N LYS A 124 17.70 7.27 14.02
CA LYS A 124 18.33 6.92 12.75
C LYS A 124 19.36 8.01 12.46
N SER A 125 20.64 7.67 12.57
CA SER A 125 21.72 8.58 12.21
C SER A 125 21.57 8.96 10.74
N ARG A 126 21.36 10.26 10.47
CA ARG A 126 21.32 10.77 9.10
C ARG A 126 22.72 10.69 8.52
N VAL A 127 22.89 9.84 7.51
CA VAL A 127 24.16 9.70 6.79
C VAL A 127 24.41 10.98 5.99
N ARG A 128 25.61 11.56 6.13
CA ARG A 128 26.01 12.79 5.44
C ARG A 128 25.96 12.59 3.92
N PRO A 129 25.31 13.48 3.14
CA PRO A 129 25.17 13.32 1.70
C PRO A 129 26.45 13.78 0.99
N GLY A 130 27.51 12.98 1.07
CA GLY A 130 28.73 13.15 0.27
C GLY A 130 28.89 12.12 -0.84
N SER A 131 28.22 10.97 -0.76
CA SER A 131 28.39 9.83 -1.68
C SER A 131 27.09 9.43 -2.38
N LEU A 132 27.18 8.73 -3.53
CA LEU A 132 26.03 8.15 -4.23
C LEU A 132 25.21 7.24 -3.31
N LEU A 133 25.88 6.50 -2.42
CA LEU A 133 25.24 5.67 -1.41
C LEU A 133 24.48 6.50 -0.37
N GLY A 134 25.04 7.64 0.07
CA GLY A 134 24.35 8.58 0.96
C GLY A 134 23.12 9.21 0.31
N ARG A 135 23.18 9.52 -1.00
CA ARG A 135 22.02 10.00 -1.78
C ARG A 135 20.94 8.92 -1.90
N PHE A 136 21.30 7.67 -2.16
CA PHE A 136 20.36 6.55 -2.20
C PHE A 136 19.73 6.30 -0.82
N GLN A 137 20.51 6.35 0.26
CA GLN A 137 20.01 6.20 1.63
C GLN A 137 19.08 7.35 2.06
N ALA A 138 19.21 8.54 1.47
CA ALA A 138 18.34 9.67 1.74
C ALA A 138 16.98 9.61 0.99
N LEU A 139 16.81 8.70 0.01
CA LEU A 139 15.54 8.57 -0.72
C LEU A 139 14.41 8.00 0.15
N ASP A 140 13.18 8.40 -0.16
CA ASP A 140 11.98 7.78 0.38
C ASP A 140 11.92 6.30 0.00
N TYR A 141 11.30 5.48 0.84
CA TYR A 141 11.29 4.03 0.63
C TYR A 141 10.70 3.60 -0.72
N SER A 142 9.59 4.21 -1.15
CA SER A 142 8.98 3.93 -2.46
C SER A 142 9.94 4.22 -3.62
N LYS A 143 10.70 5.34 -3.53
CA LYS A 143 11.72 5.68 -4.53
C LYS A 143 12.90 4.71 -4.48
N LYS A 144 13.33 4.30 -3.29
CA LYS A 144 14.40 3.29 -3.13
C LYS A 144 14.02 1.97 -3.80
N ILE A 145 12.81 1.47 -3.55
CA ILE A 145 12.33 0.25 -4.20
C ILE A 145 12.32 0.43 -5.71
N LEU A 146 11.71 1.50 -6.20
CA LEU A 146 11.56 1.73 -7.62
C LEU A 146 12.91 1.84 -8.34
N VAL A 147 13.87 2.56 -7.74
CA VAL A 147 15.24 2.65 -8.27
C VAL A 147 15.95 1.30 -8.25
N THR A 148 15.78 0.53 -7.18
CA THR A 148 16.39 -0.81 -7.06
C THR A 148 15.82 -1.79 -8.08
N VAL A 149 14.49 -1.83 -8.21
CA VAL A 149 13.75 -2.66 -9.17
C VAL A 149 14.07 -2.22 -10.60
N GLY A 150 14.07 -0.92 -10.87
CA GLY A 150 14.44 -0.36 -12.17
C GLY A 150 15.88 -0.70 -12.56
N LEU A 151 16.83 -0.62 -11.64
CA LEU A 151 18.21 -1.06 -11.88
C LEU A 151 18.26 -2.56 -12.19
N GLY A 152 17.52 -3.39 -11.45
CA GLY A 152 17.40 -4.83 -11.74
C GLY A 152 16.83 -5.12 -13.13
N MET A 153 15.81 -4.38 -13.55
CA MET A 153 15.24 -4.47 -14.90
C MET A 153 16.24 -4.06 -15.98
N VAL A 154 17.04 -3.01 -15.75
CA VAL A 154 18.12 -2.60 -16.68
C VAL A 154 19.20 -3.68 -16.77
N VAL A 155 19.61 -4.26 -15.64
CA VAL A 155 20.56 -5.38 -15.62
C VAL A 155 19.99 -6.58 -16.41
N GLN A 156 18.72 -6.93 -16.20
CA GLN A 156 18.06 -8.01 -16.94
C GLN A 156 18.01 -7.70 -18.45
N PHE A 157 17.73 -6.46 -18.84
CA PHE A 157 17.73 -6.03 -20.25
C PHE A 157 19.12 -6.20 -20.88
N ILE A 158 20.17 -5.75 -20.19
CA ILE A 158 21.55 -5.89 -20.66
C ILE A 158 21.93 -7.37 -20.77
N LEU A 159 21.60 -8.19 -19.78
CA LEU A 159 21.83 -9.63 -19.82
C LEU A 159 21.11 -10.28 -21.01
N THR A 160 19.87 -9.87 -21.28
CA THR A 160 19.08 -10.37 -22.42
C THR A 160 19.78 -10.04 -23.75
N ILE A 161 20.25 -8.81 -23.93
CA ILE A 161 21.03 -8.40 -25.12
C ILE A 161 22.31 -9.23 -25.25
N ILE A 162 23.06 -9.39 -24.16
CA ILE A 162 24.32 -10.15 -24.16
C ILE A 162 24.05 -11.60 -24.57
N MET A 163 23.03 -12.24 -23.98
CA MET A 163 22.66 -13.63 -24.29
C MET A 163 22.24 -13.78 -25.76
N TRP A 164 21.46 -12.83 -26.27
CA TRP A 164 21.06 -12.82 -27.68
C TRP A 164 22.25 -12.70 -28.63
N CYS A 165 23.14 -11.73 -28.40
CA CYS A 165 24.34 -11.51 -29.22
C CYS A 165 25.33 -12.68 -29.18
N LEU A 166 25.49 -13.33 -28.02
CA LEU A 166 26.47 -14.41 -27.84
C LEU A 166 26.00 -15.76 -28.39
N SER A 167 24.68 -15.98 -28.49
CA SER A 167 24.13 -17.28 -28.88
C SER A 167 24.09 -17.46 -30.39
N LYS A 168 24.83 -18.45 -30.89
CA LYS A 168 24.79 -18.87 -32.31
C LYS A 168 23.42 -19.37 -32.75
N LYS A 169 22.54 -19.65 -31.80
CA LYS A 169 21.15 -20.04 -32.03
C LYS A 169 20.33 -18.95 -32.72
N PHE A 170 20.62 -17.69 -32.41
CA PHE A 170 19.99 -16.53 -33.06
C PHE A 170 20.84 -16.00 -34.21
N HIS A 171 22.14 -16.28 -34.19
CA HIS A 171 23.07 -15.78 -35.19
C HIS A 171 23.97 -16.87 -35.77
N PRO A 172 23.59 -17.49 -36.90
CA PRO A 172 24.37 -18.59 -37.48
C PRO A 172 25.81 -18.20 -37.88
N SER A 173 26.08 -16.93 -38.17
CA SER A 173 27.37 -16.43 -38.65
C SER A 173 28.39 -16.10 -37.55
N TRP A 174 27.96 -15.87 -36.30
CA TRP A 174 28.84 -15.44 -35.21
C TRP A 174 28.28 -15.83 -33.82
N GLY A 175 29.12 -15.83 -32.79
CA GLY A 175 28.72 -16.22 -31.44
C GLY A 175 29.56 -17.38 -30.89
N VAL A 176 29.24 -17.83 -29.69
CA VAL A 176 30.03 -18.81 -28.95
C VAL A 176 29.84 -20.21 -29.56
N PRO A 177 30.90 -20.91 -30.00
CA PRO A 177 30.82 -22.30 -30.48
C PRO A 177 30.23 -23.23 -29.40
N GLY A 178 29.41 -24.19 -29.80
CA GLY A 178 28.68 -25.07 -28.87
C GLY A 178 27.32 -24.54 -28.41
N THR A 179 26.90 -23.37 -28.87
CA THR A 179 25.54 -22.80 -28.66
C THR A 179 24.65 -22.94 -29.89
N GLU A 180 25.18 -23.52 -30.96
CA GLU A 180 24.46 -23.76 -32.21
C GLU A 180 23.47 -24.91 -32.08
N VAL A 181 22.35 -24.83 -32.79
CA VAL A 181 21.42 -25.96 -32.88
C VAL A 181 22.05 -26.99 -33.81
N HIS A 182 22.40 -28.16 -33.27
CA HIS A 182 23.00 -29.22 -34.06
C HIS A 182 22.08 -29.67 -35.21
N PRO A 183 22.65 -30.06 -36.37
CA PRO A 183 21.88 -30.63 -37.48
C PRO A 183 21.03 -31.80 -36.99
N GLY A 184 19.74 -31.80 -37.31
CA GLY A 184 18.79 -32.82 -36.86
C GLY A 184 17.44 -32.69 -37.57
N SER A 185 16.44 -33.48 -37.14
CA SER A 185 15.07 -33.37 -37.66
C SER A 185 14.49 -31.98 -37.38
N GLU A 186 13.50 -31.54 -38.17
CA GLU A 186 12.83 -30.25 -37.93
C GLU A 186 12.21 -30.17 -36.54
N GLU A 187 11.64 -31.28 -36.06
CA GLU A 187 11.08 -31.39 -34.71
C GLU A 187 12.15 -31.23 -33.64
N TYR A 188 13.32 -31.86 -33.83
CA TYR A 188 14.46 -31.66 -32.94
C TYR A 188 14.87 -30.19 -32.92
N ARG A 189 15.02 -29.56 -34.10
CA ARG A 189 15.42 -28.16 -34.22
C ARG A 189 14.43 -27.22 -33.51
N LYS A 190 13.13 -27.44 -33.67
CA LYS A 190 12.06 -26.71 -32.96
C LYS A 190 12.11 -26.94 -31.44
N SER A 191 12.34 -28.17 -31.00
CA SER A 191 12.44 -28.50 -29.56
C SER A 191 13.65 -27.85 -28.88
N GLN A 192 14.74 -27.60 -29.63
CA GLN A 192 15.92 -26.94 -29.10
C GLN A 192 15.70 -25.44 -28.96
N VAL A 193 14.74 -24.81 -29.65
CA VAL A 193 14.49 -23.35 -29.59
C VAL A 193 14.16 -22.85 -28.18
N GLY A 194 13.37 -23.60 -27.40
CA GLY A 194 13.04 -23.24 -26.01
C GLY A 194 14.04 -23.75 -24.95
N LYS A 195 15.18 -24.31 -25.35
CA LYS A 195 16.16 -24.95 -24.45
C LYS A 195 17.55 -24.37 -24.64
N GLY A 196 18.29 -24.21 -23.56
CA GLY A 196 19.69 -23.77 -23.60
C GLY A 196 20.06 -22.87 -22.44
N TRP A 197 21.35 -22.52 -22.39
CA TRP A 197 21.92 -21.65 -21.36
C TRP A 197 21.49 -20.19 -21.51
N GLU A 198 21.06 -19.76 -22.71
CA GLU A 198 20.59 -18.40 -22.98
C GLU A 198 19.35 -18.03 -22.14
N TRP A 199 18.60 -19.03 -21.67
CA TRP A 199 17.43 -18.86 -20.80
C TRP A 199 17.79 -18.70 -19.33
N TRP A 200 19.05 -18.94 -18.96
CA TRP A 200 19.48 -18.98 -17.56
C TRP A 200 19.18 -17.70 -16.78
N PRO A 201 19.40 -16.47 -17.31
CA PRO A 201 19.03 -15.27 -16.58
C PRO A 201 17.55 -15.23 -16.18
N SER A 202 16.66 -15.56 -17.12
CA SER A 202 15.21 -15.57 -16.90
C SER A 202 14.80 -16.65 -15.88
N VAL A 203 15.36 -17.85 -16.00
CA VAL A 203 15.12 -18.98 -15.08
C VAL A 203 15.64 -18.69 -13.67
N PHE A 204 16.86 -18.14 -13.57
CA PHE A 204 17.50 -17.83 -12.29
C PHE A 204 16.69 -16.82 -11.49
N TRP A 205 16.27 -15.72 -12.13
CA TRP A 205 15.46 -14.72 -11.44
C TRP A 205 14.10 -15.29 -11.02
N GLN A 206 13.44 -16.07 -11.88
CA GLN A 206 12.22 -16.79 -11.52
C GLN A 206 12.38 -17.64 -10.25
N PHE A 207 13.44 -18.44 -10.15
CA PHE A 207 13.72 -19.23 -8.96
C PHE A 207 14.03 -18.37 -7.73
N LEU A 208 14.88 -17.35 -7.88
CA LEU A 208 15.23 -16.46 -6.77
C LEU A 208 13.98 -15.82 -6.18
N TRP A 209 13.08 -15.30 -7.02
CA TRP A 209 11.85 -14.66 -6.57
C TRP A 209 10.89 -15.67 -5.91
N ALA A 210 10.59 -16.79 -6.56
CA ALA A 210 9.61 -17.75 -6.07
C ALA A 210 10.10 -18.56 -4.86
N TRP A 211 11.39 -18.90 -4.79
CA TRP A 211 11.91 -19.86 -3.81
C TRP A 211 12.80 -19.26 -2.71
N ILE A 212 13.24 -18.00 -2.86
CA ILE A 212 14.01 -17.31 -1.81
C ILE A 212 13.23 -16.10 -1.30
N VAL A 213 12.83 -15.19 -2.20
CA VAL A 213 12.17 -13.94 -1.79
C VAL A 213 10.74 -14.19 -1.32
N ALA A 214 9.95 -14.99 -2.02
CA ALA A 214 8.56 -15.25 -1.64
C ALA A 214 8.46 -15.91 -0.25
N PRO A 215 9.26 -16.95 0.11
CA PRO A 215 9.29 -17.47 1.48
C PRO A 215 9.71 -16.45 2.53
N TYR A 216 10.67 -15.56 2.22
CA TYR A 216 11.05 -14.47 3.11
C TYR A 216 9.88 -13.50 3.36
N ILE A 217 9.17 -13.09 2.30
CA ILE A 217 7.97 -12.23 2.40
C ILE A 217 6.88 -12.94 3.20
N LEU A 218 6.64 -14.23 2.93
CA LEU A 218 5.68 -15.04 3.67
C LEU A 218 6.02 -15.09 5.16
N TRP A 219 7.30 -15.19 5.52
CA TRP A 219 7.77 -15.15 6.90
C TRP A 219 7.50 -13.78 7.56
N GLN A 220 7.88 -12.69 6.89
CA GLN A 220 7.67 -11.32 7.39
C GLN A 220 6.17 -10.99 7.54
N ALA A 221 5.31 -11.52 6.66
CA ALA A 221 3.88 -11.25 6.68
C ALA A 221 3.10 -12.01 7.77
N ARG A 222 3.68 -13.01 8.44
CA ARG A 222 2.95 -13.86 9.41
C ARG A 222 2.33 -13.08 10.57
N GLY A 223 2.99 -12.01 11.01
CA GLY A 223 2.57 -11.19 12.14
C GLY A 223 1.61 -10.04 11.78
N VAL A 224 1.23 -9.89 10.51
CA VAL A 224 0.38 -8.79 10.06
C VAL A 224 -1.05 -9.30 9.84
N ASN A 225 -2.03 -8.75 10.56
CA ASN A 225 -3.44 -9.13 10.42
C ASN A 225 -4.24 -7.95 9.87
N ASP A 226 -4.08 -7.67 8.57
CA ASP A 226 -4.76 -6.54 7.94
C ASP A 226 -6.24 -6.83 7.63
N THR A 227 -7.05 -5.77 7.60
CA THR A 227 -8.48 -5.82 7.25
C THR A 227 -8.74 -5.49 5.78
N GLN A 228 -7.70 -5.26 4.98
CA GLN A 228 -7.79 -4.82 3.59
C GLN A 228 -7.45 -5.95 2.59
N GLY A 229 -7.29 -7.18 3.07
CA GLY A 229 -6.97 -8.37 2.29
C GLY A 229 -5.59 -8.34 1.61
N TRP A 230 -4.71 -7.41 1.95
CA TRP A 230 -3.42 -7.23 1.27
C TRP A 230 -2.42 -8.34 1.63
N ARG A 231 -2.40 -8.79 2.90
CA ARG A 231 -1.65 -9.99 3.26
C ARG A 231 -2.17 -11.19 2.50
N THR A 232 -3.49 -11.40 2.46
CA THR A 232 -4.10 -12.56 1.80
C THR A 232 -3.71 -12.60 0.32
N GLN A 233 -3.83 -11.46 -0.39
CA GLN A 233 -3.32 -11.32 -1.75
C GLN A 233 -1.85 -11.74 -1.84
N THR A 234 -0.99 -11.16 -0.99
CA THR A 234 0.46 -11.38 -1.06
C THR A 234 0.80 -12.86 -0.84
N VAL A 235 0.19 -13.48 0.18
CA VAL A 235 0.37 -14.90 0.51
C VAL A 235 -0.10 -15.79 -0.64
N ALA A 236 -1.30 -15.54 -1.17
CA ALA A 236 -1.87 -16.33 -2.25
C ALA A 236 -1.02 -16.24 -3.53
N CYS A 237 -0.56 -15.05 -3.90
CA CYS A 237 0.34 -14.87 -5.04
C CYS A 237 1.69 -15.56 -4.84
N CYS A 238 2.29 -15.48 -3.64
CA CYS A 238 3.54 -16.17 -3.34
C CYS A 238 3.40 -17.68 -3.51
N ILE A 239 2.34 -18.28 -2.96
CA ILE A 239 2.08 -19.72 -3.06
C ILE A 239 1.80 -20.13 -4.51
N ALA A 240 0.98 -19.37 -5.23
CA ALA A 240 0.61 -19.67 -6.61
C ALA A 240 1.82 -19.67 -7.57
N ASN A 241 2.90 -18.97 -7.24
CA ASN A 241 4.11 -18.92 -8.06
C ASN A 241 5.08 -20.10 -7.84
N LEU A 242 4.96 -20.85 -6.74
CA LEU A 242 5.94 -21.89 -6.38
C LEU A 242 6.05 -23.00 -7.44
N HIS A 243 4.92 -23.39 -8.03
CA HIS A 243 4.87 -24.47 -9.03
C HIS A 243 5.34 -24.05 -10.43
N ALA A 244 5.35 -22.75 -10.74
CA ALA A 244 5.45 -22.23 -12.10
C ALA A 244 6.73 -22.71 -12.80
N THR A 245 7.89 -22.36 -12.24
CA THR A 245 9.20 -22.69 -12.81
C THR A 245 9.50 -24.19 -12.79
N PRO A 246 9.26 -24.93 -11.68
CA PRO A 246 9.41 -26.38 -11.69
C PRO A 246 8.58 -27.08 -12.77
N MET A 247 7.30 -26.74 -12.89
CA MET A 247 6.41 -27.38 -13.86
C MET A 247 6.77 -27.03 -15.31
N TRP A 248 7.16 -25.77 -15.57
CA TRP A 248 7.68 -25.36 -16.87
C TRP A 248 8.94 -26.16 -17.27
N LEU A 249 9.90 -26.32 -16.35
CA LEU A 249 11.11 -27.11 -16.62
C LEU A 249 10.81 -28.60 -16.79
N ILE A 250 9.91 -29.17 -15.99
CA ILE A 250 9.46 -30.57 -16.16
C ILE A 250 8.86 -30.75 -17.55
N ALA A 251 7.97 -29.85 -17.98
CA ALA A 251 7.36 -29.89 -19.30
C ALA A 251 8.37 -29.74 -20.45
N LEU A 252 9.47 -28.99 -20.26
CA LEU A 252 10.53 -28.86 -21.25
C LEU A 252 11.46 -30.09 -21.32
N TYR A 253 11.88 -30.62 -20.18
CA TYR A 253 12.99 -31.58 -20.11
C TYR A 253 12.56 -33.04 -19.94
N VAL A 254 11.35 -33.32 -19.44
CA VAL A 254 10.87 -34.69 -19.20
C VAL A 254 10.10 -35.21 -20.43
N PRO A 255 10.60 -36.24 -21.15
CA PRO A 255 9.95 -36.75 -22.36
C PRO A 255 8.52 -37.26 -22.14
N ALA A 256 8.22 -37.77 -20.94
CA ALA A 256 6.88 -38.25 -20.57
C ALA A 256 5.81 -37.15 -20.59
N MET A 257 6.19 -35.86 -20.62
CA MET A 257 5.26 -34.74 -20.77
C MET A 257 4.84 -34.49 -22.22
N ALA A 258 5.41 -35.18 -23.21
CA ALA A 258 5.07 -34.98 -24.62
C ALA A 258 3.56 -35.11 -24.94
N PRO A 259 2.80 -36.07 -24.38
CA PRO A 259 1.35 -36.15 -24.60
C PRO A 259 0.60 -34.95 -24.04
N VAL A 260 1.07 -34.38 -22.91
CA VAL A 260 0.50 -33.17 -22.31
C VAL A 260 0.85 -31.95 -23.16
N ASN A 261 2.11 -31.84 -23.58
CA ASN A 261 2.65 -30.74 -24.39
C ASN A 261 1.97 -30.58 -25.75
N TYR A 262 1.29 -31.63 -26.24
CA TYR A 262 0.46 -31.54 -27.44
C TYR A 262 -0.72 -30.58 -27.26
N TYR A 263 -1.36 -30.59 -26.09
CA TYR A 263 -2.52 -29.74 -25.78
C TYR A 263 -2.16 -28.51 -24.96
N TRP A 264 -1.10 -28.61 -24.16
CA TRP A 264 -0.68 -27.61 -23.18
C TRP A 264 0.82 -27.33 -23.32
N ILE A 265 1.18 -26.27 -24.03
CA ILE A 265 2.60 -26.00 -24.32
C ILE A 265 3.37 -25.68 -23.02
N PRO A 266 4.67 -26.01 -22.92
CA PRO A 266 5.42 -25.88 -21.67
C PRO A 266 5.33 -24.51 -20.98
N PRO A 267 5.40 -23.36 -21.69
CA PRO A 267 5.27 -22.05 -21.05
C PRO A 267 3.92 -21.81 -20.35
N GLN A 268 2.84 -22.52 -20.70
CA GLN A 268 1.52 -22.32 -20.09
C GLN A 268 1.49 -22.69 -18.60
N TRP A 269 2.44 -23.48 -18.09
CA TRP A 269 2.60 -23.68 -16.65
C TRP A 269 2.89 -22.37 -15.89
N LEU A 270 3.55 -21.40 -16.53
CA LEU A 270 3.72 -20.05 -15.98
C LEU A 270 2.40 -19.25 -16.04
N ALA A 271 1.52 -19.55 -17.01
CA ALA A 271 0.25 -18.88 -17.19
C ALA A 271 -0.69 -19.07 -15.99
N ILE A 272 -0.69 -20.25 -15.39
CA ILE A 272 -1.52 -20.56 -14.21
C ILE A 272 -1.18 -19.62 -13.06
N SER A 273 0.12 -19.42 -12.80
CA SER A 273 0.58 -18.49 -11.76
C SER A 273 0.22 -17.04 -12.08
N ILE A 274 0.33 -16.63 -13.35
CA ILE A 274 -0.06 -15.27 -13.76
C ILE A 274 -1.56 -15.04 -13.57
N MET A 275 -2.41 -15.99 -13.99
CA MET A 275 -3.85 -15.91 -13.76
C MET A 275 -4.17 -15.79 -12.27
N ALA A 276 -3.49 -16.57 -11.42
CA ALA A 276 -3.67 -16.45 -9.98
C ALA A 276 -3.25 -15.06 -9.47
N ILE A 277 -2.11 -14.53 -9.93
CA ILE A 277 -1.69 -13.16 -9.61
C ILE A 277 -2.78 -12.17 -10.03
N GLU A 278 -3.30 -12.24 -11.26
CA GLU A 278 -4.36 -11.36 -11.76
C GLU A 278 -5.63 -11.46 -10.90
N ILE A 279 -6.02 -12.68 -10.51
CA ILE A 279 -7.19 -12.89 -9.65
C ILE A 279 -7.02 -12.19 -8.30
N PHE A 280 -5.91 -12.43 -7.63
CA PHE A 280 -5.68 -11.88 -6.29
C PHE A 280 -5.30 -10.40 -6.30
N THR A 281 -4.79 -9.86 -7.40
CA THR A 281 -4.40 -8.44 -7.50
C THR A 281 -5.50 -7.55 -8.03
N ILE A 282 -6.42 -8.08 -8.83
CA ILE A 282 -7.53 -7.32 -9.43
C ILE A 282 -8.85 -7.68 -8.76
N PHE A 283 -9.26 -8.94 -8.80
CA PHE A 283 -10.61 -9.32 -8.34
C PHE A 283 -10.74 -9.32 -6.82
N TRP A 284 -9.68 -9.68 -6.09
CA TRP A 284 -9.72 -9.60 -4.62
C TRP A 284 -9.94 -8.15 -4.14
N PRO A 285 -9.17 -7.14 -4.59
CA PRO A 285 -9.49 -5.74 -4.28
C PRO A 285 -10.87 -5.28 -4.77
N CYS A 286 -11.35 -5.76 -5.93
CA CYS A 286 -12.72 -5.44 -6.37
C CYS A 286 -13.76 -5.92 -5.36
N TRP A 287 -13.60 -7.15 -4.86
CA TRP A 287 -14.47 -7.73 -3.85
C TRP A 287 -14.40 -6.96 -2.52
N GLU A 288 -13.19 -6.64 -2.05
CA GLU A 288 -12.96 -5.83 -0.83
C GLU A 288 -13.65 -4.46 -0.92
N VAL A 289 -13.59 -3.81 -2.08
CA VAL A 289 -14.26 -2.53 -2.32
C VAL A 289 -15.78 -2.67 -2.20
N ILE A 290 -16.36 -3.72 -2.76
CA ILE A 290 -17.81 -3.98 -2.66
C ILE A 290 -18.19 -4.26 -1.20
N GLN A 291 -17.43 -5.11 -0.50
CA GLN A 291 -17.67 -5.43 0.91
C GLN A 291 -17.59 -4.19 1.79
N HIS A 292 -16.58 -3.34 1.58
CA HIS A 292 -16.44 -2.10 2.31
C HIS A 292 -17.60 -1.13 2.05
N GLN A 293 -18.10 -1.06 0.81
CA GLN A 293 -19.27 -0.24 0.49
C GLN A 293 -20.53 -0.75 1.18
N ASN A 294 -20.76 -2.06 1.17
CA ASN A 294 -21.89 -2.66 1.85
C ASN A 294 -21.82 -2.39 3.36
N LEU A 295 -20.67 -2.63 3.98
CA LEU A 295 -20.47 -2.38 5.41
C LEU A 295 -20.68 -0.90 5.78
N ARG A 296 -20.18 0.01 4.94
CA ARG A 296 -20.38 1.44 5.13
C ARG A 296 -21.86 1.83 4.98
N GLN A 297 -22.56 1.26 4.00
CA GLN A 297 -23.98 1.52 3.79
C GLN A 297 -24.81 1.01 4.98
N GLU A 298 -24.58 -0.23 5.43
CA GLU A 298 -25.22 -0.79 6.62
C GLU A 298 -24.99 0.06 7.87
N THR A 299 -23.78 0.60 8.03
CA THR A 299 -23.43 1.50 9.13
C THR A 299 -24.22 2.81 9.02
N LEU A 300 -24.29 3.42 7.83
CA LEU A 300 -25.04 4.66 7.60
C LEU A 300 -26.54 4.46 7.83
N ASP A 301 -27.10 3.33 7.38
CA ASP A 301 -28.50 2.99 7.58
C ASP A 301 -28.80 2.79 9.07
N SER A 302 -27.91 2.13 9.81
CA SER A 302 -28.01 1.96 11.27
C SER A 302 -27.97 3.31 12.00
N ILE A 303 -27.08 4.22 11.60
CA ILE A 303 -27.00 5.58 12.16
C ILE A 303 -28.29 6.35 11.86
N ALA A 304 -28.81 6.28 10.63
CA ALA A 304 -30.03 6.97 10.23
C ALA A 304 -31.25 6.46 11.00
N GLN A 305 -31.40 5.15 11.15
CA GLN A 305 -32.46 4.53 11.95
C GLN A 305 -32.39 4.96 13.42
N TRP A 306 -31.20 4.98 14.01
CA TRP A 306 -31.02 5.46 15.38
C TRP A 306 -31.40 6.94 15.53
N GLN A 307 -31.05 7.80 14.57
CA GLN A 307 -31.43 9.22 14.58
C GLN A 307 -32.95 9.41 14.49
N LEU A 308 -33.63 8.61 13.65
CA LEU A 308 -35.09 8.61 13.55
C LEU A 308 -35.75 8.20 14.87
N ASN A 309 -35.26 7.12 15.50
CA ASN A 309 -35.77 6.65 16.78
C ASN A 309 -35.56 7.68 17.91
N LYS A 310 -34.43 8.39 17.90
CA LYS A 310 -34.15 9.49 18.85
C LYS A 310 -35.12 10.66 18.67
N SER A 311 -35.43 11.03 17.42
CA SER A 311 -36.40 12.09 17.09
C SER A 311 -37.85 11.70 17.41
N ALA A 312 -38.22 10.43 17.18
CA ALA A 312 -39.54 9.89 17.53
C ALA A 312 -39.76 9.87 19.05
N GLY A 313 -38.73 9.54 19.83
CA GLY A 313 -38.77 9.59 21.30
C GLY A 313 -38.84 11.01 21.89
N THR A 314 -38.50 12.04 21.11
CA THR A 314 -38.61 13.46 21.53
C THR A 314 -39.94 14.10 21.15
N ASN A 315 -40.63 13.61 20.10
CA ASN A 315 -41.91 14.14 19.62
C ASN A 315 -43.13 13.24 19.89
N GLY A 316 -42.94 12.03 20.40
CA GLY A 316 -44.00 11.11 20.79
C GLY A 316 -44.42 11.30 22.24
N ALA A 317 -45.70 11.57 22.48
CA ALA A 317 -46.29 11.57 23.81
C ALA A 317 -45.90 10.31 24.58
N ARG A 318 -45.47 10.49 25.84
CA ARG A 318 -45.20 9.41 26.81
C ARG A 318 -46.36 8.40 26.81
N SER A 319 -46.17 7.27 26.15
CA SER A 319 -46.94 6.06 26.46
C SER A 319 -46.22 5.35 27.60
N VAL A 320 -46.80 5.46 28.79
CA VAL A 320 -46.36 4.77 29.99
C VAL A 320 -46.82 3.32 29.88
N ALA A 321 -46.01 2.44 29.29
CA ALA A 321 -46.09 1.00 29.54
C ALA A 321 -44.83 0.27 29.06
N THR A 322 -44.25 -0.47 30.01
CA THR A 322 -43.14 -1.43 29.89
C THR A 322 -41.74 -0.83 30.07
N GLY A 323 -41.15 -1.16 31.20
CA GLY A 323 -39.99 -0.50 31.76
C GLY A 323 -38.65 -0.79 31.09
N SER A 324 -37.73 0.13 31.40
CA SER A 324 -36.28 0.08 31.24
C SER A 324 -35.71 0.50 29.88
N THR A 325 -35.70 1.82 29.64
CA THR A 325 -34.68 2.50 28.82
C THR A 325 -33.74 3.29 29.72
N THR A 326 -32.95 2.57 30.51
CA THR A 326 -31.69 3.08 31.06
C THR A 326 -30.58 2.13 30.61
N VAL A 327 -30.22 2.20 29.35
CA VAL A 327 -29.06 1.48 28.79
C VAL A 327 -28.31 2.42 27.85
N ALA A 328 -27.27 3.05 28.37
CA ALA A 328 -26.22 3.70 27.58
C ALA A 328 -24.87 3.74 28.31
N PRO A 329 -24.78 3.85 29.66
CA PRO A 329 -23.49 3.69 30.34
C PRO A 329 -23.12 2.21 30.50
N SER A 330 -24.09 1.37 30.90
CA SER A 330 -23.82 -0.02 31.32
C SER A 330 -23.36 -0.95 30.19
N ALA A 331 -23.90 -0.78 28.98
CA ALA A 331 -23.48 -1.56 27.81
C ALA A 331 -22.06 -1.22 27.34
N LEU A 332 -21.64 0.04 27.51
CA LEU A 332 -20.29 0.50 27.18
C LEU A 332 -19.28 0.22 28.32
N THR A 333 -19.72 0.16 29.58
CA THR A 333 -18.88 -0.28 30.71
C THR A 333 -18.72 -1.79 30.80
N SER A 334 -19.74 -2.59 30.41
CA SER A 334 -19.62 -4.05 30.27
C SER A 334 -18.59 -4.45 29.20
N TRP A 335 -18.25 -3.53 28.28
CA TRP A 335 -17.14 -3.71 27.35
C TRP A 335 -15.74 -3.75 28.01
N SER A 336 -15.65 -3.50 29.32
CA SER A 336 -14.40 -3.52 30.10
C SER A 336 -14.32 -4.63 31.15
N LYS A 337 -15.39 -5.39 31.40
CA LYS A 337 -15.40 -6.53 32.35
C LYS A 337 -16.62 -7.42 32.12
N ASP A 338 -16.35 -8.69 31.84
CA ASP A 338 -17.23 -9.87 31.81
C ASP A 338 -18.58 -9.82 31.04
N GLY A 339 -18.66 -10.71 30.05
CA GLY A 339 -19.63 -11.81 30.04
C GLY A 339 -21.11 -11.50 29.90
N SER A 340 -21.63 -11.79 28.70
CA SER A 340 -23.02 -12.19 28.42
C SER A 340 -24.12 -11.13 28.54
N VAL A 341 -24.46 -10.49 27.41
CA VAL A 341 -25.87 -10.34 26.96
C VAL A 341 -25.92 -10.35 25.43
N LYS A 342 -26.36 -11.47 24.84
CA LYS A 342 -26.78 -11.53 23.44
C LYS A 342 -28.15 -10.85 23.32
N SER A 343 -28.21 -9.67 22.70
CA SER A 343 -29.45 -9.18 22.09
C SER A 343 -29.13 -8.64 20.71
N SER A 344 -29.83 -9.12 19.68
CA SER A 344 -29.68 -8.63 18.30
C SER A 344 -30.04 -7.15 18.14
N ALA A 345 -30.63 -6.52 19.18
CA ALA A 345 -30.92 -5.09 19.27
C ALA A 345 -29.76 -4.24 19.84
N SER A 346 -28.76 -4.85 20.50
CA SER A 346 -27.60 -4.12 21.04
C SER A 346 -26.58 -3.71 19.96
N GLY A 347 -26.70 -4.30 18.77
CA GLY A 347 -25.81 -4.04 17.64
C GLY A 347 -25.88 -2.62 17.11
N GLU A 348 -27.08 -2.04 17.07
CA GLU A 348 -27.38 -0.69 16.56
C GLU A 348 -26.87 0.40 17.49
N SER A 349 -26.97 0.21 18.81
CA SER A 349 -26.50 1.17 19.82
C SER A 349 -24.98 1.41 19.75
N ILE A 350 -24.20 0.43 19.27
CA ILE A 350 -22.74 0.46 19.28
C ILE A 350 -22.17 1.16 18.04
N LEU A 351 -22.89 1.22 16.91
CA LEU A 351 -22.45 1.88 15.68
C LEU A 351 -22.80 3.38 15.64
N THR A 352 -22.86 4.02 16.80
CA THR A 352 -23.26 5.43 16.94
C THR A 352 -22.05 6.35 17.16
N MET A 353 -22.22 7.64 16.84
CA MET A 353 -21.20 8.65 17.13
C MET A 353 -20.92 8.75 18.64
N GLU A 354 -21.96 8.65 19.47
CA GLU A 354 -21.84 8.70 20.94
C GLU A 354 -20.94 7.57 21.48
N ALA A 355 -21.07 6.35 20.94
CA ALA A 355 -20.23 5.22 21.33
C ALA A 355 -18.76 5.43 20.92
N LEU A 356 -18.52 5.99 19.73
CA LEU A 356 -17.16 6.31 19.27
C LEU A 356 -16.51 7.39 20.16
N GLU A 357 -17.22 8.48 20.46
CA GLU A 357 -16.72 9.56 21.31
C GLU A 357 -16.42 9.05 22.73
N TYR A 358 -17.29 8.21 23.29
CA TYR A 358 -17.05 7.58 24.59
C TYR A 358 -15.74 6.77 24.61
N VAL A 359 -15.46 5.99 23.57
CA VAL A 359 -14.20 5.23 23.48
C VAL A 359 -13.00 6.15 23.31
N LEU A 360 -13.12 7.19 22.48
CA LEU A 360 -12.06 8.17 22.26
C LEU A 360 -11.68 8.92 23.56
N GLU A 361 -12.66 9.25 24.39
CA GLU A 361 -12.44 9.96 25.67
C GLU A 361 -11.92 9.04 26.77
N ARG A 362 -12.44 7.81 26.87
CA ARG A 362 -12.21 6.93 28.02
C ARG A 362 -11.01 6.01 27.85
N ASN A 363 -10.89 5.35 26.69
CA ASN A 363 -9.79 4.44 26.40
C ASN A 363 -9.56 4.30 24.89
N PRO A 364 -8.89 5.27 24.25
CA PRO A 364 -8.63 5.26 22.82
C PRO A 364 -7.54 4.25 22.37
N GLU A 365 -6.81 3.63 23.30
CA GLU A 365 -5.63 2.80 22.99
C GLU A 365 -5.95 1.54 22.15
N PRO A 366 -6.98 0.73 22.47
CA PRO A 366 -7.31 -0.45 21.67
C PRO A 366 -7.74 -0.07 20.24
N LEU A 367 -8.48 1.03 20.08
CA LEU A 367 -8.90 1.54 18.77
C LEU A 367 -7.70 2.05 17.97
N GLN A 368 -6.75 2.72 18.62
CA GLN A 368 -5.51 3.16 17.98
C GLN A 368 -4.65 1.98 17.52
N LYS A 369 -4.43 0.97 18.39
CA LYS A 369 -3.68 -0.24 18.05
C LYS A 369 -4.33 -1.00 16.90
N PHE A 370 -5.66 -1.14 16.90
CA PHE A 370 -6.39 -1.72 15.78
C PHE A 370 -6.20 -0.92 14.49
N SER A 371 -6.40 0.39 14.56
CA SER A 371 -6.30 1.29 13.40
C SER A 371 -4.89 1.24 12.80
N ALA A 372 -3.85 1.21 13.63
CA ALA A 372 -2.46 1.16 13.19
C ALA A 372 -2.05 -0.22 12.65
N LEU A 373 -2.36 -1.30 13.36
CA LEU A 373 -1.83 -2.64 13.06
C LEU A 373 -2.67 -3.41 12.03
N ARG A 374 -3.94 -3.03 11.85
CA ARG A 374 -4.90 -3.80 11.05
C ARG A 374 -5.59 -2.99 9.96
N ASP A 375 -6.04 -1.78 10.26
CA ASP A 375 -6.74 -0.93 9.27
C ASP A 375 -5.78 0.00 8.49
N PHE A 376 -4.53 0.15 8.97
CA PHE A 376 -3.53 1.10 8.47
C PHE A 376 -4.03 2.55 8.37
N SER A 377 -4.80 2.95 9.38
CA SER A 377 -5.44 4.26 9.51
C SER A 377 -5.18 4.91 10.88
N GLY A 378 -4.04 4.56 11.50
CA GLY A 378 -3.66 5.00 12.85
C GLY A 378 -3.54 6.51 12.99
N GLU A 379 -3.21 7.21 11.89
CA GLU A 379 -3.10 8.67 11.82
C GLU A 379 -4.39 9.38 12.20
N ASN A 380 -5.56 8.80 11.88
CA ASN A 380 -6.86 9.40 12.21
C ASN A 380 -7.10 9.42 13.72
N ILE A 381 -6.83 8.30 14.41
CA ILE A 381 -7.01 8.21 15.87
C ILE A 381 -5.95 9.02 16.60
N ALA A 382 -4.70 9.01 16.11
CA ALA A 382 -3.62 9.80 16.67
C ALA A 382 -3.89 11.31 16.54
N PHE A 383 -4.39 11.77 15.39
CA PHE A 383 -4.82 13.16 15.18
C PHE A 383 -5.93 13.55 16.17
N LEU A 384 -6.99 12.73 16.29
CA LEU A 384 -8.09 13.01 17.23
C LEU A 384 -7.60 13.11 18.67
N ARG A 385 -6.66 12.24 19.09
CA ARG A 385 -6.07 12.32 20.42
C ARG A 385 -5.23 13.59 20.60
N ALA A 386 -4.39 13.93 19.61
CA ALA A 386 -3.55 15.13 19.67
C ALA A 386 -4.39 16.42 19.72
N VAL A 387 -5.49 16.49 18.97
CA VAL A 387 -6.43 17.62 19.03
C VAL A 387 -7.15 17.67 20.37
N ALA A 388 -7.59 16.54 20.93
CA ALA A 388 -8.24 16.50 22.24
C ALA A 388 -7.29 16.95 23.37
N GLU A 389 -6.03 16.52 23.34
CA GLU A 389 -4.98 16.96 24.27
C GLU A 389 -4.67 18.44 24.10
N TRP A 390 -4.53 18.92 22.86
CA TRP A 390 -4.33 20.34 22.59
C TRP A 390 -5.50 21.18 23.13
N LYS A 391 -6.74 20.78 22.88
CA LYS A 391 -7.94 21.46 23.37
C LYS A 391 -8.06 21.46 24.89
N SER A 392 -7.75 20.35 25.56
CA SER A 392 -7.80 20.28 27.03
C SER A 392 -6.70 21.12 27.68
N SER A 393 -5.61 21.37 26.96
CA SER A 393 -4.52 22.24 27.38
C SER A 393 -4.80 23.74 27.19
N LEU A 394 -5.91 24.11 26.54
CA LEU A 394 -6.26 25.52 26.29
C LEU A 394 -6.71 26.21 27.60
N PRO A 395 -6.08 27.35 27.97
CA PRO A 395 -6.47 28.12 29.14
C PRO A 395 -7.84 28.82 28.95
N PRO A 396 -8.62 29.06 30.02
CA PRO A 396 -9.86 29.83 29.95
C PRO A 396 -9.68 31.25 29.40
N SER A 397 -8.50 31.85 29.60
CA SER A 397 -8.16 33.24 29.26
C SER A 397 -7.94 33.50 27.76
N VAL A 398 -7.74 32.46 26.94
CA VAL A 398 -7.56 32.59 25.47
C VAL A 398 -8.89 32.89 24.75
N ARG A 399 -10.03 32.80 25.47
CA ARG A 399 -11.37 33.09 24.94
C ARG A 399 -11.77 34.58 25.04
N ASP A 400 -11.02 35.39 25.79
CA ASP A 400 -11.30 36.82 26.00
C ASP A 400 -10.26 37.69 25.24
N PRO A 401 -10.64 38.38 24.15
CA PRO A 401 -9.71 39.22 23.38
C PRO A 401 -9.09 40.39 24.17
N GLU A 402 -9.70 40.82 25.28
CA GLU A 402 -9.18 41.90 26.13
C GLU A 402 -8.00 41.47 27.03
N LYS A 403 -7.88 40.17 27.37
CA LYS A 403 -6.81 39.64 28.25
C LYS A 403 -5.54 39.25 27.51
N ILE A 404 -5.55 39.29 26.17
CA ILE A 404 -4.42 38.88 25.29
C ILE A 404 -3.24 39.88 25.34
N LYS A 405 -3.43 41.07 25.92
CA LYS A 405 -2.40 42.12 26.02
C LYS A 405 -1.34 41.86 27.10
N GLU A 406 -1.56 40.92 28.03
CA GLU A 406 -0.57 40.56 29.03
C GLU A 406 0.56 39.71 28.44
N PRO A 407 1.84 39.99 28.76
CA PRO A 407 2.98 39.28 28.18
C PRO A 407 2.99 37.78 28.53
N SER A 408 2.52 37.41 29.72
CA SER A 408 2.34 36.01 30.16
C SER A 408 1.30 35.26 29.33
N VAL A 409 0.23 35.94 28.90
CA VAL A 409 -0.81 35.36 28.04
C VAL A 409 -0.31 35.21 26.60
N GLN A 410 0.53 36.13 26.11
CA GLN A 410 1.14 36.02 24.79
C GLN A 410 2.10 34.85 24.66
N GLU A 411 2.93 34.59 25.68
CA GLU A 411 3.81 33.42 25.72
C GLU A 411 3.00 32.12 25.69
N LEU A 412 1.92 32.06 26.47
CA LEU A 412 1.02 30.92 26.52
C LEU A 412 0.33 30.67 25.17
N VAL A 413 -0.18 31.72 24.51
CA VAL A 413 -0.78 31.62 23.16
C VAL A 413 0.25 31.14 22.13
N ARG A 414 1.51 31.58 22.23
CA ARG A 414 2.60 31.11 21.36
C ARG A 414 2.92 29.62 21.60
N GLU A 415 2.93 29.15 22.84
CA GLU A 415 3.08 27.72 23.14
C GLU A 415 1.95 26.90 22.52
N ARG A 416 0.69 27.38 22.61
CA ARG A 416 -0.47 26.70 22.00
C ARG A 416 -0.42 26.73 20.48
N PHE A 417 0.04 27.83 19.88
CA PHE A 417 0.28 27.90 18.44
C PHE A 417 1.36 26.89 18.02
N ASN A 418 2.45 26.79 18.76
CA ASN A 418 3.51 25.82 18.48
C ASN A 418 3.03 24.37 18.61
N SER A 419 2.20 24.07 19.61
CA SER A 419 1.56 22.77 19.74
C SER A 419 0.62 22.47 18.56
N ALA A 420 -0.21 23.45 18.15
CA ALA A 420 -1.05 23.32 16.96
C ALA A 420 -0.25 23.16 15.66
N LEU A 421 0.87 23.88 15.53
CA LEU A 421 1.79 23.79 14.40
C LEU A 421 2.38 22.39 14.29
N ARG A 422 2.69 21.72 15.41
CA ARG A 422 3.14 20.32 15.43
C ARG A 422 2.05 19.35 14.97
N ILE A 423 0.79 19.59 15.35
CA ILE A 423 -0.35 18.80 14.85
C ILE A 423 -0.47 18.97 13.33
N TYR A 424 -0.37 20.21 12.84
CA TYR A 424 -0.38 20.49 11.40
C TYR A 424 0.75 19.76 10.68
N THR A 425 2.00 19.90 11.12
CA THR A 425 3.14 19.26 10.44
C THR A 425 3.17 17.74 10.60
N GLY A 426 2.63 17.20 11.69
CA GLY A 426 2.57 15.77 11.96
C GLY A 426 1.47 15.02 11.21
N PHE A 427 0.32 15.65 10.93
CA PHE A 427 -0.87 14.97 10.41
C PHE A 427 -1.48 15.59 9.14
N ILE A 428 -1.26 16.88 8.87
CA ILE A 428 -2.00 17.62 7.82
C ILE A 428 -1.08 18.06 6.67
N SER A 429 0.14 18.49 6.98
CA SER A 429 1.09 19.04 6.01
C SER A 429 1.38 18.05 4.88
N SER A 430 1.14 18.48 3.64
CA SER A 430 1.47 17.70 2.44
C SER A 430 2.96 17.42 2.27
N ARG A 431 3.81 18.16 3.00
CA ARG A 431 5.28 18.17 2.86
C ARG A 431 6.01 17.50 4.03
N ASP A 432 5.39 17.46 5.20
CA ASP A 432 6.04 17.03 6.44
C ASP A 432 5.39 15.78 7.07
N ALA A 433 4.09 15.59 6.91
CA ALA A 433 3.39 14.47 7.54
C ALA A 433 3.67 13.16 6.79
N GLU A 434 4.14 12.14 7.51
CA GLU A 434 4.41 10.80 6.97
C GLU A 434 3.09 10.10 6.56
N PHE A 435 2.07 10.22 7.42
CA PHE A 435 0.71 9.76 7.14
C PHE A 435 -0.25 10.94 7.30
N GLN A 436 -0.72 11.46 6.17
CA GLN A 436 -1.66 12.58 6.13
C GLN A 436 -3.09 12.11 6.39
N ILE A 437 -3.82 12.87 7.21
CA ILE A 437 -5.26 12.66 7.38
C ILE A 437 -6.02 13.09 6.12
N ASN A 438 -7.09 12.37 5.80
CA ASN A 438 -7.88 12.63 4.61
C ASN A 438 -8.82 13.81 4.85
N LEU A 439 -8.45 15.00 4.36
CA LEU A 439 -9.25 16.23 4.44
C LEU A 439 -9.69 16.69 3.05
N SER A 440 -10.79 17.46 3.02
CA SER A 440 -11.17 18.16 1.79
C SER A 440 -10.13 19.22 1.43
N SER A 441 -9.97 19.50 0.13
CA SER A 441 -9.04 20.53 -0.36
C SER A 441 -9.32 21.92 0.25
N GLN A 442 -10.57 22.23 0.57
CA GLN A 442 -10.96 23.46 1.24
C GLN A 442 -10.44 23.51 2.68
N GLN A 443 -10.64 22.46 3.47
CA GLN A 443 -10.14 22.38 4.86
C GLN A 443 -8.62 22.41 4.90
N GLN A 444 -7.98 21.67 3.99
CA GLN A 444 -6.53 21.65 3.89
C GLN A 444 -5.97 23.05 3.56
N ARG A 445 -6.53 23.76 2.56
CA ARG A 445 -6.10 25.12 2.22
C ARG A 445 -6.28 26.12 3.36
N ARG A 446 -7.34 25.97 4.16
CA ARG A 446 -7.57 26.83 5.34
C ARG A 446 -6.45 26.65 6.36
N LEU A 447 -6.08 25.40 6.66
CA LEU A 447 -5.01 25.08 7.60
C LEU A 447 -3.62 25.45 7.05
N GLU A 448 -3.39 25.24 5.75
CA GLU A 448 -2.18 25.70 5.04
C GLU A 448 -2.04 27.23 5.14
N GLY A 449 -3.13 27.98 4.94
CA GLY A 449 -3.11 29.44 5.06
C GLY A 449 -2.70 29.97 6.44
N VAL A 450 -2.91 29.18 7.50
CA VAL A 450 -2.53 29.54 8.88
C VAL A 450 -1.12 29.02 9.22
N PHE A 451 -0.81 27.76 8.93
CA PHE A 451 0.38 27.12 9.49
C PHE A 451 1.56 26.99 8.52
N GLU A 452 1.34 27.06 7.20
CA GLU A 452 2.37 26.70 6.21
C GLU A 452 3.59 27.63 6.26
N SER A 453 3.37 28.94 6.37
CA SER A 453 4.46 29.92 6.48
C SER A 453 5.33 29.65 7.72
N SER A 454 4.70 29.42 8.88
CA SER A 454 5.40 29.08 10.12
C SER A 454 6.11 27.73 10.03
N ALA A 455 5.51 26.75 9.37
CA ALA A 455 6.11 25.45 9.11
C ALA A 455 7.36 25.57 8.23
N ARG A 456 7.33 26.39 7.18
CA ARG A 456 8.52 26.61 6.32
C ARG A 456 9.65 27.29 7.06
N ILE A 457 9.34 28.23 7.94
CA ILE A 457 10.35 28.90 8.78
C ILE A 457 11.04 27.90 9.71
N LEU A 458 10.27 26.98 10.31
CA LEU A 458 10.80 26.05 11.31
C LEU A 458 11.46 24.79 10.71
N TYR A 459 10.90 24.24 9.64
CA TYR A 459 11.28 22.95 9.07
C TYR A 459 11.98 23.07 7.69
N GLY A 460 12.11 24.29 7.15
CA GLY A 460 12.70 24.56 5.85
C GLY A 460 11.77 24.24 4.68
N ASP A 461 12.18 24.61 3.47
CA ASP A 461 11.38 24.37 2.27
C ASP A 461 11.54 22.94 1.75
N LYS A 462 10.41 22.24 1.57
CA LYS A 462 10.33 20.86 1.07
C LYS A 462 9.38 20.81 -0.11
N LYS A 463 9.63 19.92 -1.07
CA LYS A 463 8.80 19.79 -2.29
C LYS A 463 7.38 19.35 -1.91
N GLN A 464 6.38 20.06 -2.43
CA GLN A 464 4.97 19.71 -2.27
C GLN A 464 4.66 18.39 -2.98
N VAL A 465 3.92 17.52 -2.29
CA VAL A 465 3.44 16.23 -2.81
C VAL A 465 1.91 16.30 -2.93
N ASP A 466 1.35 15.75 -4.01
CA ASP A 466 -0.09 15.76 -4.23
C ASP A 466 -0.83 14.96 -3.13
N PRO A 467 -1.74 15.60 -2.36
CA PRO A 467 -2.54 14.94 -1.34
C PRO A 467 -3.65 14.04 -1.88
N ALA A 468 -3.77 13.81 -3.20
CA ALA A 468 -4.54 12.74 -3.83
C ALA A 468 -3.64 11.59 -4.31
N LEU A 469 -2.33 11.85 -4.49
CA LEU A 469 -1.35 10.93 -5.04
C LEU A 469 -0.02 11.10 -4.29
N PRO A 470 0.04 10.68 -3.00
CA PRO A 470 1.20 10.95 -2.13
C PRO A 470 2.47 10.25 -2.63
N PHE A 471 2.33 9.40 -3.65
CA PHE A 471 3.38 8.55 -4.20
C PHE A 471 3.49 8.63 -5.74
N GLU A 472 2.63 9.38 -6.47
CA GLU A 472 2.89 9.63 -7.90
C GLU A 472 3.98 10.71 -8.03
N THR A 473 5.25 10.29 -8.04
CA THR A 473 6.36 11.14 -8.50
C THR A 473 6.77 10.77 -9.94
N PHE A 474 5.83 10.27 -10.75
CA PHE A 474 6.06 9.98 -12.17
C PHE A 474 5.45 11.09 -13.05
N GLN A 475 5.98 12.30 -12.93
CA GLN A 475 5.96 13.24 -14.04
C GLN A 475 7.40 13.56 -14.41
N MET A 476 7.80 13.01 -15.56
CA MET A 476 9.03 13.35 -16.25
C MET A 476 8.88 14.77 -16.83
N THR A 477 8.90 15.81 -16.00
CA THR A 477 9.03 17.19 -16.48
C THR A 477 10.50 17.56 -16.48
N THR A 478 11.13 17.36 -17.64
CA THR A 478 12.32 18.09 -18.07
C THR A 478 12.05 19.59 -17.99
N SER A 479 12.62 20.28 -17.01
CA SER A 479 12.85 21.73 -17.05
C SER A 479 13.98 22.10 -16.09
N PRO A 480 15.09 22.68 -16.57
CA PRO A 480 16.22 23.05 -15.72
C PRO A 480 16.04 24.48 -15.21
N THR A 481 15.69 24.67 -13.94
CA THR A 481 15.72 26.01 -13.35
C THR A 481 17.14 26.33 -12.89
N LYS A 482 17.91 26.83 -13.86
CA LYS A 482 19.17 27.53 -13.70
C LYS A 482 18.92 28.82 -12.91
N VAL A 483 19.43 28.94 -11.70
CA VAL A 483 19.59 30.24 -11.05
C VAL A 483 21.07 30.55 -11.00
N LYS A 484 21.45 31.59 -11.76
CA LYS A 484 22.78 32.19 -11.77
C LYS A 484 22.93 33.06 -10.52
N SER A 485 24.06 32.96 -9.84
CA SER A 485 24.76 34.13 -9.29
C SER A 485 26.26 33.91 -9.40
N SER A 486 26.91 34.96 -9.91
CA SER A 486 28.25 35.05 -10.49
C SER A 486 29.31 35.55 -9.50
N ALA A 487 30.57 35.13 -9.75
CA ALA A 487 31.88 35.82 -9.54
C ALA A 487 32.22 36.38 -8.12
N ALA A 488 33.43 36.29 -7.53
CA ALA A 488 34.78 35.95 -7.98
C ALA A 488 35.72 35.63 -6.79
N SER A 489 36.89 35.03 -7.12
CA SER A 489 38.27 35.22 -6.54
C SER A 489 38.51 34.71 -5.11
N SER A 490 39.34 33.68 -4.84
CA SER A 490 40.81 33.51 -4.98
C SER A 490 41.49 33.51 -3.60
N HIS A 491 42.21 32.41 -3.29
CA HIS A 491 43.34 32.24 -2.36
C HIS A 491 43.40 33.00 -1.01
N GLY A 492 43.59 32.26 0.08
CA GLY A 492 44.13 32.85 1.33
C GLY A 492 44.09 31.91 2.53
N SER A 493 45.24 31.77 3.17
CA SER A 493 45.61 30.86 4.26
C SER A 493 44.92 31.09 5.61
N GLU A 494 44.83 30.00 6.38
CA GLU A 494 44.84 29.82 7.84
C GLU A 494 44.79 31.05 8.77
N THR A 495 43.80 31.07 9.68
CA THR A 495 43.95 30.98 11.16
C THR A 495 42.72 31.59 11.87
N GLY A 496 42.28 30.97 12.99
CA GLY A 496 41.52 31.66 14.04
C GLY A 496 40.03 31.35 14.18
N ILE A 497 39.71 30.29 14.94
CA ILE A 497 38.78 30.29 16.09
C ILE A 497 37.44 31.06 15.92
N MET A 498 36.34 30.31 15.70
CA MET A 498 35.03 30.35 16.42
C MET A 498 33.85 29.94 15.52
N ALA A 499 32.93 29.16 16.13
CA ALA A 499 31.55 28.90 15.73
C ALA A 499 31.29 28.01 14.51
N ALA A 500 31.46 26.70 14.67
CA ALA A 500 30.87 25.70 13.79
C ALA A 500 30.21 24.58 14.61
N ASP A 501 29.13 24.93 15.33
CA ASP A 501 28.30 23.97 16.08
C ASP A 501 26.79 24.08 15.77
N SER A 502 26.36 24.85 14.75
CA SER A 502 24.95 25.25 14.61
C SER A 502 24.10 24.55 13.54
N VAL A 503 24.57 23.44 12.93
CA VAL A 503 23.78 22.78 11.85
C VAL A 503 23.41 21.32 12.17
N ALA A 504 24.08 20.70 13.15
CA ALA A 504 23.82 19.30 13.54
C ALA A 504 22.62 19.15 14.50
N ASP A 505 22.16 20.24 15.10
CA ASP A 505 21.13 20.20 16.12
C ASP A 505 19.71 20.23 15.53
N ALA A 506 19.51 20.69 14.28
CA ALA A 506 18.18 20.97 13.70
C ALA A 506 17.17 19.80 13.68
N GLY A 507 17.57 18.53 13.74
CA GLY A 507 16.62 17.39 13.77
C GLY A 507 16.07 17.06 15.16
N TYR A 508 16.88 17.28 16.20
CA TYR A 508 16.51 17.13 17.61
C TYR A 508 16.06 18.46 18.23
N MET A 509 16.64 19.57 17.77
CA MET A 509 16.10 20.91 17.94
C MET A 509 14.76 21.06 17.25
N SER A 510 14.45 20.48 16.08
CA SER A 510 13.16 20.76 15.42
C SER A 510 11.94 20.35 16.26
N ASP A 511 12.06 19.31 17.10
CA ASP A 511 11.01 18.88 18.04
C ASP A 511 10.99 19.72 19.34
N LYS A 512 12.05 20.51 19.59
CA LYS A 512 12.16 21.53 20.65
C LYS A 512 12.09 22.98 20.15
N ALA A 513 12.12 23.19 18.83
CA ALA A 513 12.22 24.48 18.20
C ALA A 513 10.82 25.05 18.21
N MET A 514 10.70 26.21 18.80
CA MET A 514 9.47 26.97 18.81
C MET A 514 9.56 28.04 17.73
N TYR A 515 8.48 28.20 17.00
CA TYR A 515 8.24 29.34 16.16
C TYR A 515 8.02 30.56 17.07
N TRP A 516 8.88 31.56 16.87
CA TRP A 516 8.89 32.82 17.63
C TRP A 516 8.37 34.02 16.84
N GLY A 517 7.95 33.82 15.59
CA GLY A 517 7.39 34.90 14.77
C GLY A 517 5.96 35.30 15.16
N ASP A 518 5.35 36.12 14.32
CA ASP A 518 3.99 36.59 14.49
C ASP A 518 2.98 35.45 14.31
N ILE A 519 1.98 35.40 15.19
CA ILE A 519 0.90 34.43 15.14
C ILE A 519 -0.13 34.92 14.11
N PRO A 520 -0.45 34.13 13.07
CA PRO A 520 -1.40 34.53 12.04
C PRO A 520 -2.80 34.81 12.59
N GLU A 521 -3.48 35.82 12.07
CA GLU A 521 -4.81 36.27 12.53
C GLU A 521 -5.89 35.17 12.44
N GLY A 522 -5.69 34.16 11.59
CA GLY A 522 -6.62 33.03 11.43
C GLY A 522 -6.49 31.92 12.47
N PHE A 523 -5.60 32.06 13.47
CA PHE A 523 -5.43 31.07 14.53
C PHE A 523 -6.38 31.33 15.70
N ASP A 524 -7.23 30.36 16.01
CA ASP A 524 -8.17 30.42 17.13
C ASP A 524 -8.33 29.05 17.83
N ALA A 525 -9.09 29.02 18.93
CA ALA A 525 -9.37 27.81 19.71
C ALA A 525 -10.20 26.74 18.96
N THR A 526 -10.82 27.12 17.84
CA THR A 526 -11.70 26.30 17.01
C THR A 526 -11.03 25.85 15.70
N ILE A 527 -9.75 26.14 15.51
CA ILE A 527 -9.04 25.95 14.23
C ILE A 527 -9.12 24.52 13.69
N PHE A 528 -9.21 23.52 14.59
CA PHE A 528 -9.31 22.11 14.24
C PHE A 528 -10.74 21.56 14.27
N ASP A 529 -11.77 22.30 14.66
CA ASP A 529 -13.13 21.79 14.91
C ASP A 529 -13.73 21.12 13.67
N ASP A 530 -13.63 21.76 12.51
CA ASP A 530 -14.15 21.22 11.25
C ASP A 530 -13.40 19.94 10.84
N SER A 531 -12.09 19.90 11.07
CA SER A 531 -11.23 18.76 10.73
C SER A 531 -11.48 17.60 11.70
N GLU A 532 -11.59 17.88 13.00
CA GLU A 532 -11.93 16.90 14.03
C GLU A 532 -13.29 16.26 13.74
N LYS A 533 -14.31 17.06 13.44
CA LYS A 533 -15.65 16.56 13.09
C LYS A 533 -15.61 15.68 11.83
N HIS A 534 -14.85 16.10 10.81
CA HIS A 534 -14.69 15.33 9.58
C HIS A 534 -14.00 13.98 9.84
N ILE A 535 -12.89 13.98 10.59
CA ILE A 535 -12.14 12.76 10.89
C ILE A 535 -12.92 11.83 11.82
N LYS A 536 -13.66 12.35 12.81
CA LYS A 536 -14.60 11.54 13.62
C LYS A 536 -15.62 10.81 12.74
N TYR A 537 -16.22 11.51 11.79
CA TYR A 537 -17.15 10.91 10.84
C TYR A 537 -16.48 9.86 9.92
N LEU A 538 -15.25 10.15 9.45
CA LEU A 538 -14.47 9.20 8.66
C LEU A 538 -14.17 7.92 9.45
N VAL A 539 -13.76 8.05 10.72
CA VAL A 539 -13.50 6.91 11.62
C VAL A 539 -14.80 6.15 11.88
N LEU A 540 -15.90 6.84 12.18
CA LEU A 540 -17.21 6.23 12.44
C LEU A 540 -17.70 5.38 11.26
N THR A 541 -17.44 5.82 10.03
CA THR A 541 -17.98 5.17 8.83
C THR A 541 -17.06 4.11 8.22
N ASN A 542 -15.75 4.15 8.48
CA ASN A 542 -14.79 3.24 7.84
C ASN A 542 -14.05 2.33 8.83
N THR A 543 -13.57 2.86 9.96
CA THR A 543 -12.71 2.12 10.91
C THR A 543 -13.51 1.51 12.05
N TRP A 544 -14.45 2.27 12.62
CA TRP A 544 -15.28 1.86 13.75
C TRP A 544 -16.08 0.58 13.48
N PRO A 545 -16.76 0.40 12.32
CA PRO A 545 -17.53 -0.82 12.07
C PRO A 545 -16.63 -2.06 12.00
N LYS A 546 -15.42 -1.92 11.45
CA LYS A 546 -14.42 -3.00 11.39
C LYS A 546 -13.91 -3.35 12.79
N PHE A 547 -13.62 -2.34 13.61
CA PHE A 547 -13.18 -2.54 15.00
C PHE A 547 -14.25 -3.26 15.83
N VAL A 548 -15.51 -2.82 15.73
CA VAL A 548 -16.64 -3.46 16.42
C VAL A 548 -16.80 -4.92 15.98
N LYS A 549 -16.72 -5.18 14.67
CA LYS A 549 -16.79 -6.54 14.11
C LYS A 549 -15.64 -7.43 14.58
N ASP A 550 -14.40 -6.94 14.52
CA ASP A 550 -13.21 -7.68 14.99
C ASP A 550 -13.30 -8.04 16.47
N ARG A 551 -13.77 -7.09 17.30
CA ARG A 551 -13.91 -7.32 18.74
C ARG A 551 -15.03 -8.31 19.07
N ARG A 552 -16.14 -8.30 18.33
CA ARG A 552 -17.20 -9.33 18.45
C ARG A 552 -16.69 -10.71 18.08
N CYS A 553 -16.04 -10.85 16.92
CA CYS A 553 -15.46 -12.13 16.49
C CYS A 553 -14.40 -12.65 17.47
N SER A 554 -13.58 -11.77 18.05
CA SER A 554 -12.60 -12.15 19.07
C SER A 554 -13.24 -12.64 20.37
N ILE A 555 -14.35 -12.05 20.79
CA ILE A 555 -15.10 -12.48 21.99
C ILE A 555 -15.75 -13.84 21.72
N ASP A 556 -16.47 -13.98 20.60
CA ASP A 556 -17.11 -15.24 20.21
C ASP A 556 -16.09 -16.38 20.11
N SER A 557 -14.89 -16.11 19.60
CA SER A 557 -13.80 -17.11 19.49
C SER A 557 -13.26 -17.54 20.86
N ASN A 558 -13.17 -16.62 21.83
CA ASN A 558 -12.74 -16.94 23.20
C ASN A 558 -13.82 -17.75 23.94
N ASP A 559 -15.10 -17.39 23.79
CA ASP A 559 -16.22 -18.12 24.40
C ASP A 559 -16.27 -19.57 23.87
N THR A 560 -15.99 -19.78 22.59
CA THR A 560 -15.94 -21.12 21.97
C THR A 560 -14.76 -21.96 22.51
N LEU A 561 -13.64 -21.33 22.86
CA LEU A 561 -12.48 -22.01 23.45
C LEU A 561 -12.70 -22.35 24.94
N GLU A 562 -13.44 -21.52 25.68
CA GLU A 562 -13.82 -21.81 27.07
C GLU A 562 -14.87 -22.93 27.17
N GLU A 563 -15.85 -22.98 26.27
CA GLU A 563 -16.83 -24.08 26.20
C GLU A 563 -16.19 -25.43 25.83
N GLY A 564 -15.14 -25.43 25.00
CA GLY A 564 -14.40 -26.64 24.61
C GLY A 564 -13.51 -27.24 25.69
N ASN A 565 -13.14 -26.47 26.72
CA ASN A 565 -12.31 -26.94 27.85
C ASN A 565 -13.14 -27.48 29.03
N GLY A 566 -14.47 -27.38 28.97
CA GLY A 566 -15.41 -27.92 29.93
C GLY A 566 -15.72 -29.40 29.71
N ILE A 567 -14.71 -30.28 29.65
CA ILE A 567 -14.98 -31.72 29.72
C ILE A 567 -15.38 -32.05 31.17
N SER A 568 -16.66 -32.38 31.33
CA SER A 568 -17.29 -32.89 32.54
C SER A 568 -16.48 -34.04 33.17
N MET A 569 -15.78 -33.78 34.28
CA MET A 569 -15.55 -34.82 35.28
C MET A 569 -16.87 -35.09 35.99
N ALA A 570 -17.61 -36.08 35.48
CA ALA A 570 -18.68 -36.72 36.24
C ALA A 570 -18.12 -38.01 36.87
N LYS A 571 -18.34 -38.13 38.17
CA LYS A 571 -18.03 -39.27 39.06
C LYS A 571 -18.63 -40.59 38.59
#